data_AF-A0A431U353-F1
#
_entry.id   AF-A0A431U353-F1
#
_cell.length_a   1.000
_cell.length_b   1.000
_cell.length_c   1.000
_cell.angle_alpha   90.00
_cell.angle_beta   90.00
_cell.angle_gamma   90.00
#
_symmetry.space_group_name_H-M   'P 1'
#
loop_
_entity.id
_entity.type
_entity.pdbx_description
1 polymer ?
#
loop_
_entity_poly.entity_id
_entity_poly.type
_entity_poly.pdbx_seq_one_letter_code
_entity_poly.pdbx_strand_id
1 'polypeptide(L)'
;MKTFAALLLLVAPVARAQVGVGTRTPHPSAALEVASPTANQGLLPPRLTTAQRAAISSPAAGLLIFNTTTGCLEVYNGTGWQSLCGAGAAAGFGRGSLNCAGPLAGAYAPGTALTAANTKQVNVTVSSAGPWTASTDQQNGVSFAGQGTLAPGEASLMLTASGMPAGSGTFNYTLSSPSLPAGETCTFTVSYPSNAVGFTGFDCNPGAAARGTYTVGRPVTNGRKFMAVSVSTPGAYSFTTNTVNGLYFAASGTFTGTGWQGLDLQAVGTPQAAVPATYTLALAAGNTCSFTLAAPAPAPTTYTNPLVSGGGPDPWVLQKDGYYYYLATNNQNVTITRTERMSEVSSGQWATVWTKPATGLNSSSLWAPELHFLDGKWYVYYTAGAGADGYLHLRVLENAGPDPLIGTWTDKGQIIIPNGDMWAIDGTVFEQNGNRYLVWSGREGDPTRISQRIYIGQLSNPWTLTGSYTELSRPQYPWEAQKWDVNEGPEIIQHGSKTFLTFSGSSYCHDGYSLGLLWCTRTADPLLAASWTKLPNPVFSQLASSNVYGPGHNGFFTSRDGSENWLIYHARVQPNLDCPGNRYPMMQKFTWDASGLPVFGQPVPTNTPLPRPAGE
;
A
#
# COMPACT_ATOMS: atom_id res chain seq x y z
N MET A 1 -84.15 -21.84 67.57
CA MET A 1 -83.40 -22.98 67.02
C MET A 1 -82.27 -22.44 66.15
N LYS A 2 -81.02 -22.92 66.37
CA LYS A 2 -79.89 -22.98 65.41
C LYS A 2 -79.32 -21.62 64.89
N THR A 3 -78.03 -21.34 64.67
CA THR A 3 -76.67 -21.86 64.96
C THR A 3 -75.69 -20.79 64.42
N PHE A 4 -74.54 -20.57 65.10
CA PHE A 4 -73.19 -20.20 64.59
C PHE A 4 -72.95 -19.11 63.52
N ALA A 5 -72.02 -18.17 63.79
CA ALA A 5 -70.58 -18.33 63.51
C ALA A 5 -69.81 -17.03 63.83
N ALA A 6 -68.95 -17.03 64.86
CA ALA A 6 -67.99 -15.97 65.12
C ALA A 6 -66.57 -16.45 64.75
N LEU A 7 -66.01 -15.84 63.71
CA LEU A 7 -64.69 -16.10 63.16
C LEU A 7 -63.62 -15.54 64.12
N LEU A 8 -62.86 -16.40 64.78
CA LEU A 8 -61.72 -16.04 65.62
C LEU A 8 -60.47 -15.95 64.73
N LEU A 9 -60.02 -14.72 64.39
CA LEU A 9 -58.74 -14.50 63.72
C LEU A 9 -57.59 -14.69 64.71
N LEU A 10 -56.78 -15.74 64.54
CA LEU A 10 -55.48 -15.87 65.19
C LEU A 10 -54.50 -14.87 64.57
N VAL A 11 -54.05 -13.89 65.36
CA VAL A 11 -52.90 -13.03 65.03
C VAL A 11 -51.64 -13.70 65.57
N ALA A 12 -50.83 -14.29 64.70
CA ALA A 12 -49.49 -14.75 65.04
C ALA A 12 -48.53 -13.53 65.09
N PRO A 13 -47.78 -13.29 66.17
CA PRO A 13 -46.77 -12.24 66.18
C PRO A 13 -45.60 -12.63 65.27
N VAL A 14 -45.26 -11.74 64.34
CA VAL A 14 -44.07 -11.84 63.48
C VAL A 14 -42.83 -11.67 64.36
N ALA A 15 -42.09 -12.76 64.59
CA ALA A 15 -40.78 -12.68 65.21
C ALA A 15 -39.78 -12.06 64.22
N ARG A 16 -39.16 -10.94 64.60
CA ARG A 16 -38.10 -10.28 63.81
C ARG A 16 -36.74 -10.92 64.12
N ALA A 17 -36.03 -11.39 63.10
CA ALA A 17 -34.68 -11.95 63.22
C ALA A 17 -33.59 -10.86 63.13
N GLN A 18 -33.57 -9.94 64.10
CA GLN A 18 -32.49 -8.95 64.23
C GLN A 18 -31.38 -9.52 65.12
N VAL A 19 -30.12 -9.28 64.75
CA VAL A 19 -28.98 -9.73 65.57
C VAL A 19 -28.55 -8.57 66.47
N GLY A 20 -28.71 -8.73 67.78
CA GLY A 20 -28.17 -7.83 68.79
C GLY A 20 -26.95 -8.46 69.46
N VAL A 21 -25.82 -7.76 69.48
CA VAL A 21 -24.63 -8.14 70.26
C VAL A 21 -24.52 -7.15 71.43
N GLY A 22 -24.73 -7.64 72.65
CA GLY A 22 -24.73 -6.81 73.87
C GLY A 22 -25.99 -5.97 74.09
N THR A 23 -27.02 -6.14 73.25
CA THR A 23 -28.40 -5.65 73.49
C THR A 23 -29.42 -6.75 73.21
N ARG A 24 -30.50 -6.80 73.99
CA ARG A 24 -31.64 -7.71 73.77
C ARG A 24 -32.79 -7.04 73.01
N THR A 25 -32.69 -5.74 72.76
CA THR A 25 -33.69 -4.93 72.07
C THR A 25 -32.99 -4.14 70.96
N PRO A 26 -32.49 -4.79 69.91
CA PRO A 26 -31.88 -4.09 68.79
C PRO A 26 -32.91 -3.13 68.16
N HIS A 27 -32.44 -1.97 67.72
CA HIS A 27 -33.27 -0.93 67.15
C HIS A 27 -34.07 -1.48 65.96
N PRO A 28 -35.37 -1.14 65.80
CA PRO A 28 -36.23 -1.74 64.77
C PRO A 28 -35.78 -1.54 63.32
N SER A 29 -34.86 -0.61 63.07
CA SER A 29 -34.26 -0.33 61.74
C SER A 29 -32.91 -1.01 61.51
N ALA A 30 -32.34 -1.70 62.50
CA ALA A 30 -31.03 -2.33 62.38
C ALA A 30 -31.16 -3.83 62.08
N ALA A 31 -30.47 -4.33 61.06
CA ALA A 31 -30.32 -5.78 60.87
C ALA A 31 -29.31 -6.38 61.87
N LEU A 32 -28.29 -5.60 62.26
CA LEU A 32 -27.29 -5.90 63.28
C LEU A 32 -27.05 -4.65 64.14
N GLU A 33 -27.12 -4.78 65.46
CA GLU A 33 -26.71 -3.75 66.42
C GLU A 33 -25.67 -4.31 67.40
N VAL A 34 -24.57 -3.58 67.57
CA VAL A 34 -23.54 -3.89 68.57
C VAL A 34 -23.58 -2.81 69.65
N ALA A 35 -24.04 -3.18 70.84
CA ALA A 35 -24.14 -2.30 72.00
C ALA A 35 -23.18 -2.80 73.10
N SER A 36 -22.46 -1.89 73.76
CA SER A 36 -21.61 -2.21 74.91
C SER A 36 -21.87 -1.26 76.08
N PRO A 37 -23.08 -1.29 76.67
CA PRO A 37 -23.54 -0.25 77.59
C PRO A 37 -22.76 -0.21 78.91
N THR A 38 -22.06 -1.29 79.29
CA THR A 38 -21.35 -1.40 80.57
C THR A 38 -19.89 -1.80 80.45
N ALA A 39 -19.40 -2.15 79.25
CA ALA A 39 -18.05 -2.67 79.04
C ALA A 39 -17.16 -1.80 78.13
N ASN A 40 -17.68 -0.70 77.56
CA ASN A 40 -16.94 0.24 76.69
C ASN A 40 -16.22 -0.43 75.49
N GLN A 41 -16.78 -1.52 74.97
CA GLN A 41 -16.20 -2.27 73.84
C GLN A 41 -16.70 -1.73 72.50
N GLY A 42 -15.85 -1.75 71.48
CA GLY A 42 -16.17 -1.33 70.11
C GLY A 42 -16.14 -2.49 69.11
N LEU A 43 -16.49 -2.19 67.85
CA LEU A 43 -16.37 -3.12 66.73
C LEU A 43 -14.98 -3.02 66.09
N LEU A 44 -14.28 -4.15 65.95
CA LEU A 44 -13.08 -4.25 65.12
C LEU A 44 -13.47 -4.81 63.74
N PRO A 45 -13.54 -3.99 62.67
CA PRO A 45 -13.73 -4.51 61.31
C PRO A 45 -12.48 -5.30 60.86
N PRO A 46 -12.56 -6.07 59.75
CA PRO A 46 -11.39 -6.74 59.19
C PRO A 46 -10.22 -5.77 58.98
N ARG A 47 -9.04 -6.16 59.46
CA ARG A 47 -7.81 -5.34 59.43
C ARG A 47 -6.87 -5.84 58.35
N LEU A 48 -6.65 -5.04 57.31
CA LEU A 48 -5.89 -5.44 56.12
C LEU A 48 -4.83 -4.38 55.81
N THR A 49 -3.70 -4.78 55.22
CA THR A 49 -2.78 -3.82 54.60
C THR A 49 -3.35 -3.29 53.27
N THR A 50 -2.80 -2.19 52.74
CA THR A 50 -3.22 -1.67 51.42
C THR A 50 -3.11 -2.73 50.32
N ALA A 51 -2.06 -3.55 50.35
CA ALA A 51 -1.84 -4.64 49.39
C ALA A 51 -2.89 -5.76 49.54
N GLN A 52 -3.19 -6.17 50.78
CA GLN A 52 -4.22 -7.18 51.05
C GLN A 52 -5.62 -6.71 50.66
N ARG A 53 -5.94 -5.44 50.93
CA ARG A 53 -7.20 -4.81 50.51
C ARG A 53 -7.30 -4.71 48.98
N ALA A 54 -6.21 -4.38 48.28
CA ALA A 54 -6.17 -4.35 46.81
C ALA A 54 -6.34 -5.74 46.18
N ALA A 55 -6.01 -6.81 46.90
CA ALA A 55 -6.14 -8.20 46.45
C ALA A 55 -7.57 -8.78 46.60
N ILE A 56 -8.52 -8.03 47.17
CA ILE A 56 -9.92 -8.47 47.26
C ILE A 56 -10.52 -8.47 45.84
N SER A 57 -10.86 -9.64 45.32
CA SER A 57 -11.57 -9.78 44.05
C SER A 57 -13.04 -9.39 44.22
N SER A 58 -13.52 -8.46 43.37
CA SER A 58 -14.92 -8.02 43.33
C SER A 58 -15.52 -7.59 44.69
N PRO A 59 -14.95 -6.57 45.37
CA PRO A 59 -15.48 -6.10 46.65
C PRO A 59 -16.92 -5.57 46.49
N ALA A 60 -17.80 -5.92 47.44
CA ALA A 60 -19.18 -5.44 47.45
C ALA A 60 -19.24 -3.95 47.85
N ALA A 61 -20.18 -3.19 47.27
CA ALA A 61 -20.45 -1.82 47.71
C ALA A 61 -20.91 -1.80 49.18
N GLY A 62 -20.36 -0.89 49.97
CA GLY A 62 -20.56 -0.80 51.42
C GLY A 62 -19.60 -1.65 52.25
N LEU A 63 -18.67 -2.39 51.64
CA LEU A 63 -17.67 -3.19 52.36
C LEU A 63 -16.73 -2.28 53.16
N LEU A 64 -16.63 -2.51 54.48
CA LEU A 64 -15.85 -1.73 55.43
C LEU A 64 -14.64 -2.53 55.95
N ILE A 65 -13.46 -1.92 55.91
CA ILE A 65 -12.22 -2.47 56.47
C ILE A 65 -11.44 -1.39 57.21
N PHE A 66 -10.57 -1.79 58.14
CA PHE A 66 -9.55 -0.89 58.69
C PHE A 66 -8.21 -1.19 58.02
N ASN A 67 -7.69 -0.24 57.25
CA ASN A 67 -6.43 -0.36 56.56
C ASN A 67 -5.28 -0.07 57.54
N THR A 68 -4.50 -1.10 57.88
CA THR A 68 -3.41 -1.01 58.84
C THR A 68 -2.17 -0.31 58.28
N THR A 69 -2.05 -0.19 56.96
CA THR A 69 -0.98 0.57 56.31
C THR A 69 -1.23 2.07 56.40
N THR A 70 -2.49 2.50 56.21
CA THR A 70 -2.86 3.92 56.27
C THR A 70 -3.38 4.35 57.65
N GLY A 71 -3.65 3.40 58.55
CA GLY A 71 -4.22 3.64 59.87
C GLY A 71 -5.70 4.06 59.82
N CYS A 72 -6.41 3.73 58.74
CA CYS A 72 -7.70 4.35 58.42
C CYS A 72 -8.81 3.39 58.10
N LEU A 73 -10.05 3.78 58.45
CA LEU A 73 -11.24 3.08 58.00
C LEU A 73 -11.45 3.38 56.51
N GLU A 74 -11.63 2.36 55.69
CA GLU A 74 -11.95 2.49 54.27
C GLU A 74 -13.27 1.78 53.95
N VAL A 75 -14.05 2.36 53.02
CA VAL A 75 -15.27 1.79 52.48
C VAL A 75 -15.17 1.65 50.97
N TYR A 76 -15.62 0.52 50.42
CA TYR A 76 -15.76 0.36 48.97
C TYR A 76 -17.11 0.93 48.51
N ASN A 77 -17.11 1.91 47.62
CA ASN A 77 -18.33 2.60 47.19
C ASN A 77 -19.00 1.95 45.96
N GLY A 78 -18.47 0.85 45.45
CA GLY A 78 -18.93 0.18 44.22
C GLY A 78 -18.03 0.41 43.00
N THR A 79 -17.20 1.45 43.00
CA THR A 79 -16.23 1.75 41.92
C THR A 79 -14.79 1.86 42.42
N GLY A 80 -14.59 2.18 43.69
CA GLY A 80 -13.27 2.31 44.31
C GLY A 80 -13.33 2.33 45.84
N TRP A 81 -12.17 2.14 46.47
CA TRP A 81 -12.01 2.27 47.92
C TRP A 81 -11.88 3.75 48.30
N GLN A 82 -12.65 4.18 49.30
CA GLN A 82 -12.63 5.53 49.86
C GLN A 82 -12.19 5.48 51.33
N SER A 83 -11.26 6.35 51.70
CA SER A 83 -10.88 6.54 53.12
C SER A 83 -11.90 7.42 53.83
N LEU A 84 -12.36 6.96 54.99
CA LEU A 84 -13.31 7.65 55.87
C LEU A 84 -12.63 8.45 56.99
N CYS A 85 -11.30 8.44 57.06
CA CYS A 85 -10.54 9.30 57.97
C CYS A 85 -10.64 10.80 57.66
N GLY A 86 -11.41 11.20 56.64
CA GLY A 86 -11.45 12.55 56.11
C GLY A 86 -10.18 12.87 55.32
N ALA A 87 -10.33 13.54 54.18
CA ALA A 87 -9.28 14.48 53.81
C ALA A 87 -9.22 15.47 54.97
N GLY A 88 -8.05 15.61 55.62
CA GLY A 88 -7.85 16.76 56.51
C GLY A 88 -8.26 18.03 55.76
N ALA A 89 -8.73 19.05 56.48
CA ALA A 89 -8.97 20.36 55.87
C ALA A 89 -7.79 20.70 54.96
N ALA A 90 -8.07 21.09 53.72
CA ALA A 90 -7.02 21.39 52.75
C ALA A 90 -6.03 22.38 53.37
N ALA A 91 -4.75 22.27 53.02
CA ALA A 91 -3.74 23.17 53.56
C ALA A 91 -4.19 24.62 53.34
N GLY A 92 -4.32 25.38 54.43
CA GLY A 92 -4.73 26.77 54.37
C GLY A 92 -3.55 27.62 53.93
N PHE A 93 -3.77 28.51 52.97
CA PHE A 93 -2.78 29.51 52.57
C PHE A 93 -3.14 30.85 53.21
N GLY A 94 -2.15 31.54 53.79
CA GLY A 94 -2.37 32.89 54.32
C GLY A 94 -2.58 33.91 53.19
N ARG A 95 -3.24 35.05 53.46
CA ARG A 95 -3.27 36.13 52.45
C ARG A 95 -1.85 36.65 52.18
N GLY A 96 -1.49 36.80 50.91
CA GLY A 96 -0.17 37.22 50.44
C GLY A 96 0.90 36.12 50.47
N SER A 97 0.51 34.85 50.67
CA SER A 97 1.47 33.76 50.89
C SER A 97 2.04 33.15 49.60
N LEU A 98 1.48 33.45 48.42
CA LEU A 98 1.88 32.81 47.17
C LEU A 98 2.97 33.58 46.43
N ASN A 99 4.10 32.91 46.19
CA ASN A 99 5.20 33.43 45.39
C ASN A 99 5.47 32.52 44.17
N CYS A 100 4.97 32.96 43.01
CA CYS A 100 5.16 32.29 41.71
C CYS A 100 6.54 32.54 41.06
N ALA A 101 7.44 33.29 41.69
CA ALA A 101 8.78 33.57 41.16
C ALA A 101 9.79 32.44 41.40
N GLY A 102 9.35 31.29 41.93
CA GLY A 102 10.21 30.11 42.12
C GLY A 102 10.82 29.58 40.81
N PRO A 103 11.87 28.76 40.88
CA PRO A 103 12.60 28.29 39.70
C PRO A 103 11.75 27.44 38.75
N LEU A 104 12.07 27.54 37.46
CA LEU A 104 11.60 26.66 36.40
C LEU A 104 12.75 25.73 36.00
N ALA A 105 12.51 24.42 35.94
CA ALA A 105 13.49 23.41 35.58
C ALA A 105 13.05 22.62 34.33
N GLY A 106 14.03 22.11 33.59
CA GLY A 106 13.85 21.37 32.33
C GLY A 106 14.00 22.25 31.07
N ALA A 107 14.15 21.61 29.92
CA ALA A 107 14.21 22.28 28.61
C ALA A 107 12.81 22.39 28.00
N TYR A 108 12.42 23.59 27.57
CA TYR A 108 11.10 23.88 27.02
C TYR A 108 11.24 24.32 25.56
N ALA A 109 11.25 23.37 24.62
CA ALA A 109 11.43 23.63 23.19
C ALA A 109 10.15 23.35 22.38
N PRO A 110 9.78 24.22 21.42
CA PRO A 110 8.67 23.94 20.50
C PRO A 110 8.82 22.59 19.79
N GLY A 111 7.72 21.85 19.68
CA GLY A 111 7.69 20.55 19.00
C GLY A 111 8.41 19.41 19.73
N THR A 112 8.77 19.56 21.01
CA THR A 112 9.36 18.49 21.83
C THR A 112 8.45 18.18 23.02
N ALA A 113 8.09 16.92 23.21
CA ALA A 113 7.24 16.51 24.35
C ALA A 113 7.97 16.73 25.69
N LEU A 114 7.26 17.30 26.66
CA LEU A 114 7.80 17.55 28.00
C LEU A 114 7.89 16.25 28.81
N THR A 115 8.82 16.22 29.77
CA THR A 115 9.11 15.05 30.61
C THR A 115 8.91 15.36 32.09
N ALA A 116 9.03 14.35 32.96
CA ALA A 116 8.97 14.54 34.42
C ALA A 116 10.07 15.48 34.97
N ALA A 117 11.12 15.77 34.20
CA ALA A 117 12.15 16.74 34.57
C ALA A 117 11.71 18.21 34.40
N ASN A 118 10.63 18.46 33.64
CA ASN A 118 10.09 19.79 33.42
C ASN A 118 9.20 20.17 34.60
N THR A 119 9.70 21.01 35.50
CA THR A 119 8.98 21.38 36.73
C THR A 119 8.99 22.88 37.00
N LYS A 120 7.98 23.34 37.74
CA LYS A 120 7.86 24.71 38.25
C LYS A 120 7.67 24.67 39.76
N GLN A 121 8.49 25.40 40.49
CA GLN A 121 8.35 25.59 41.93
C GLN A 121 7.53 26.87 42.21
N VAL A 122 6.57 26.76 43.14
CA VAL A 122 5.82 27.90 43.69
C VAL A 122 6.00 27.88 45.20
N ASN A 123 6.54 28.95 45.77
CA ASN A 123 6.75 29.02 47.22
C ASN A 123 5.47 29.51 47.90
N VAL A 124 5.12 28.91 49.04
CA VAL A 124 3.90 29.20 49.80
C VAL A 124 4.17 29.27 51.30
N THR A 125 3.41 30.09 52.01
CA THR A 125 3.33 30.04 53.49
C THR A 125 2.00 29.40 53.91
N VAL A 126 2.10 28.29 54.63
CA VAL A 126 0.98 27.42 54.99
C VAL A 126 0.49 27.77 56.39
N SER A 127 -0.77 28.18 56.51
CA SER A 127 -1.40 28.54 57.79
C SER A 127 -1.96 27.34 58.55
N SER A 128 -2.34 26.28 57.84
CA SER A 128 -2.84 25.04 58.45
C SER A 128 -2.35 23.82 57.67
N ALA A 129 -1.95 22.78 58.39
CA ALA A 129 -1.50 21.53 57.80
C ALA A 129 -2.62 20.89 56.98
N GLY A 130 -2.30 20.28 55.85
CA GLY A 130 -3.29 19.58 55.05
C GLY A 130 -2.81 19.15 53.67
N PRO A 131 -3.65 18.39 52.94
CA PRO A 131 -3.40 18.08 51.54
C PRO A 131 -3.55 19.32 50.66
N TRP A 132 -2.83 19.35 49.54
CA TRP A 132 -2.95 20.37 48.50
C TRP A 132 -2.98 19.74 47.11
N THR A 133 -3.66 20.40 46.19
CA THR A 133 -3.63 20.14 44.75
C THR A 133 -3.55 21.47 44.02
N ALA A 134 -2.81 21.56 42.93
CA ALA A 134 -2.76 22.76 42.09
C ALA A 134 -2.54 22.40 40.62
N SER A 135 -3.09 23.21 39.73
CA SER A 135 -2.95 23.07 38.28
C SER A 135 -2.93 24.44 37.61
N THR A 136 -2.51 24.53 36.35
CA THR A 136 -2.61 25.76 35.55
C THR A 136 -3.63 25.60 34.42
N ASP A 137 -4.00 26.73 33.81
CA ASP A 137 -4.56 26.74 32.46
C ASP A 137 -3.59 26.12 31.44
N GLN A 138 -4.13 25.73 30.28
CA GLN A 138 -3.33 25.22 29.17
C GLN A 138 -2.93 26.37 28.25
N GLN A 139 -1.63 26.60 28.10
CA GLN A 139 -1.07 27.60 27.20
C GLN A 139 -0.03 26.95 26.30
N ASN A 140 -0.01 27.32 25.02
CA ASN A 140 0.91 26.76 24.04
C ASN A 140 0.93 25.22 23.99
N GLY A 141 -0.18 24.53 24.31
CA GLY A 141 -0.25 23.06 24.37
C GLY A 141 0.34 22.42 25.64
N VAL A 142 0.76 23.22 26.62
CA VAL A 142 1.39 22.80 27.88
C VAL A 142 0.51 23.16 29.08
N SER A 143 0.55 22.36 30.15
CA SER A 143 -0.04 22.68 31.46
C SER A 143 0.84 22.16 32.60
N PHE A 144 0.70 22.71 33.80
CA PHE A 144 1.42 22.28 35.01
C PHE A 144 0.43 21.76 36.05
N ALA A 145 0.79 20.68 36.76
CA ALA A 145 -0.02 20.16 37.87
C ALA A 145 0.84 19.53 38.98
N GLY A 146 0.33 19.55 40.22
CA GLY A 146 0.98 18.94 41.38
C GLY A 146 0.01 18.68 42.53
N GLN A 147 0.41 17.79 43.45
CA GLN A 147 -0.33 17.46 44.66
C GLN A 147 0.60 17.00 45.77
N GLY A 148 0.16 17.09 47.02
CA GLY A 148 0.91 16.59 48.18
C GLY A 148 0.27 16.94 49.51
N THR A 149 1.05 16.91 50.58
CA THR A 149 0.65 17.36 51.92
C THR A 149 1.68 18.36 52.45
N LEU A 150 1.20 19.35 53.20
CA LEU A 150 2.04 20.40 53.77
C LEU A 150 1.82 20.50 55.28
N ALA A 151 2.89 20.83 55.99
CA ALA A 151 2.85 21.28 57.38
C ALA A 151 2.75 22.81 57.44
N PRO A 152 2.32 23.40 58.57
CA PRO A 152 2.31 24.85 58.74
C PRO A 152 3.73 25.42 58.66
N GLY A 153 3.89 26.60 58.06
CA GLY A 153 5.18 27.25 57.83
C GLY A 153 5.49 27.47 56.34
N GLU A 154 6.73 27.86 56.04
CA GLU A 154 7.17 28.02 54.65
C GLU A 154 7.34 26.66 53.96
N ALA A 155 6.83 26.55 52.73
CA ALA A 155 6.91 25.35 51.93
C ALA A 155 6.96 25.68 50.43
N SER A 156 7.14 24.66 49.60
CA SER A 156 7.12 24.78 48.14
C SER A 156 6.19 23.76 47.49
N LEU A 157 5.43 24.22 46.51
CA LEU A 157 4.63 23.40 45.62
C LEU A 157 5.48 23.08 44.39
N MET A 158 5.71 21.79 44.13
CA MET A 158 6.36 21.34 42.90
C MET A 158 5.30 20.91 41.90
N LEU A 159 5.22 21.64 40.78
CA LEU A 159 4.31 21.34 39.68
C LEU A 159 5.11 20.70 38.53
N THR A 160 4.60 19.62 37.97
CA THR A 160 5.19 18.97 36.78
C THR A 160 4.47 19.44 35.53
N ALA A 161 5.23 19.82 34.51
CA ALA A 161 4.71 20.21 33.21
C ALA A 161 4.32 18.98 32.38
N SER A 162 3.28 19.11 31.58
CA SER A 162 2.82 18.08 30.63
C SER A 162 2.41 18.70 29.31
N GLY A 163 2.49 17.93 28.23
CA GLY A 163 2.15 18.36 26.86
C GLY A 163 3.35 18.54 25.94
N MET A 164 3.10 19.14 24.77
CA MET A 164 4.09 19.42 23.72
C MET A 164 3.93 20.88 23.28
N PRO A 165 4.95 21.74 23.44
CA PRO A 165 4.81 23.16 23.12
C PRO A 165 4.57 23.38 21.62
N ALA A 166 3.54 24.13 21.26
CA ALA A 166 3.11 24.28 19.86
C ALA A 166 3.93 25.32 19.06
N GLY A 167 4.38 26.40 19.70
CA GLY A 167 5.13 27.49 19.07
C GLY A 167 6.17 28.13 19.99
N SER A 168 7.01 28.99 19.43
CA SER A 168 7.96 29.81 20.20
C SER A 168 7.29 31.07 20.77
N GLY A 169 7.91 31.67 21.78
CA GLY A 169 7.41 32.87 22.45
C GLY A 169 7.35 32.72 23.98
N THR A 170 6.80 33.71 24.66
CA THR A 170 6.62 33.69 26.12
C THR A 170 5.14 33.64 26.46
N PHE A 171 4.74 32.66 27.28
CA PHE A 171 3.34 32.42 27.63
C PHE A 171 3.15 32.52 29.15
N ASN A 172 2.00 33.06 29.57
CA ASN A 172 1.64 33.26 30.97
C ASN A 172 0.74 32.12 31.46
N TYR A 173 1.14 31.43 32.51
CA TYR A 173 0.37 30.37 33.16
C TYR A 173 -0.22 30.89 34.45
N THR A 174 -1.51 30.62 34.67
CA THR A 174 -2.26 31.04 35.87
C THR A 174 -2.54 29.84 36.75
N LEU A 175 -2.04 29.86 37.98
CA LEU A 175 -2.25 28.79 38.95
C LEU A 175 -3.69 28.78 39.49
N SER A 176 -4.28 27.61 39.54
CA SER A 176 -5.60 27.30 40.11
C SER A 176 -5.44 26.19 41.17
N SER A 177 -5.92 26.44 42.39
CA SER A 177 -5.94 25.44 43.47
C SER A 177 -7.18 25.66 44.36
N PRO A 178 -7.84 24.58 44.84
CA PRO A 178 -9.01 24.69 45.71
C PRO A 178 -8.76 25.43 47.03
N SER A 179 -7.50 25.49 47.46
CA SER A 179 -7.12 26.11 48.74
C SER A 179 -6.66 27.56 48.60
N LEU A 180 -6.65 28.13 47.38
CA LEU A 180 -6.24 29.52 47.17
C LEU A 180 -7.18 30.50 47.90
N PRO A 181 -6.64 31.49 48.62
CA PRO A 181 -7.46 32.54 49.21
C PRO A 181 -8.25 33.29 48.12
N ALA A 182 -9.53 33.55 48.36
CA ALA A 182 -10.38 34.26 47.41
C ALA A 182 -9.80 35.66 47.10
N GLY A 183 -9.54 35.91 45.80
CA GLY A 183 -9.00 37.16 45.29
C GLY A 183 -7.50 37.18 45.00
N GLU A 184 -6.78 36.08 45.22
CA GLU A 184 -5.36 35.98 44.84
C GLU A 184 -5.16 35.24 43.52
N THR A 185 -4.34 35.82 42.65
CA THR A 185 -3.93 35.23 41.38
C THR A 185 -2.41 35.07 41.35
N CYS A 186 -1.93 33.87 41.04
CA CYS A 186 -0.50 33.58 40.93
C CYS A 186 -0.19 33.20 39.49
N THR A 187 0.54 34.08 38.78
CA THR A 187 0.90 33.90 37.38
C THR A 187 2.41 33.81 37.19
N PHE A 188 2.88 32.95 36.29
CA PHE A 188 4.29 32.89 35.89
C PHE A 188 4.45 32.71 34.38
N THR A 189 5.58 33.15 33.84
CA THR A 189 5.92 33.03 32.42
C THR A 189 6.77 31.79 32.14
N VAL A 190 6.56 31.15 30.99
CA VAL A 190 7.51 30.20 30.39
C VAL A 190 7.86 30.68 28.98
N SER A 191 9.16 30.79 28.70
CA SER A 191 9.68 31.17 27.38
C SER A 191 10.14 29.94 26.62
N TYR A 192 9.61 29.79 25.40
CA TYR A 192 9.96 28.76 24.43
C TYR A 192 10.83 29.40 23.36
N PRO A 193 12.14 29.10 23.28
CA PRO A 193 13.03 29.69 22.30
C PRO A 193 12.60 29.30 20.88
N SER A 194 12.87 30.19 19.93
CA SER A 194 12.62 29.93 18.51
C SER A 194 13.56 28.84 18.01
N ASN A 195 13.00 27.78 17.43
CA ASN A 195 13.76 26.77 16.68
C ASN A 195 13.99 27.21 15.22
N ALA A 196 13.65 28.45 14.86
CA ALA A 196 13.85 28.95 13.51
C ALA A 196 15.34 28.99 13.20
N VAL A 197 15.74 28.21 12.20
CA VAL A 197 17.08 28.28 11.64
C VAL A 197 17.38 29.73 11.20
N GLY A 198 18.53 30.23 11.63
CA GLY A 198 19.04 31.54 11.25
C GLY A 198 19.93 31.43 10.03
N PHE A 199 19.84 32.37 9.09
CA PHE A 199 20.68 32.42 7.90
C PHE A 199 21.40 33.75 7.76
N THR A 200 22.62 33.73 7.22
CA THR A 200 23.43 34.92 6.90
C THR A 200 23.81 35.02 5.42
N GLY A 201 23.53 34.01 4.61
CA GLY A 201 23.86 34.00 3.19
C GLY A 201 23.38 32.76 2.46
N PHE A 202 23.27 32.86 1.14
CA PHE A 202 22.81 31.78 0.25
C PHE A 202 23.66 31.75 -1.01
N ASP A 203 24.02 30.56 -1.47
CA ASP A 203 24.61 30.30 -2.78
C ASP A 203 23.75 29.27 -3.52
N CYS A 204 22.96 29.76 -4.48
CA CYS A 204 22.09 28.92 -5.30
C CYS A 204 22.80 28.20 -6.44
N ASN A 205 24.07 28.53 -6.70
CA ASN A 205 24.78 27.97 -7.82
C ASN A 205 26.28 27.75 -7.52
N PRO A 206 26.61 26.90 -6.54
CA PRO A 206 27.99 26.60 -6.15
C PRO A 206 28.77 25.76 -7.18
N GLY A 207 28.63 26.05 -8.48
CA GLY A 207 29.36 25.39 -9.58
C GLY A 207 28.82 24.02 -10.02
N ALA A 208 27.82 23.45 -9.35
CA ALA A 208 27.21 22.17 -9.73
C ALA A 208 25.97 22.36 -10.62
N ALA A 209 25.99 21.79 -11.83
CA ALA A 209 24.80 21.60 -12.65
C ALA A 209 23.77 20.72 -11.92
N ALA A 210 22.49 20.88 -12.25
CA ALA A 210 21.48 19.94 -11.79
C ALA A 210 21.79 18.54 -12.33
N ARG A 211 21.59 17.53 -11.49
CA ARG A 211 21.79 16.12 -11.82
C ARG A 211 20.44 15.47 -12.08
N GLY A 212 20.45 14.34 -12.78
CA GLY A 212 19.27 13.58 -13.16
C GLY A 212 18.84 13.82 -14.61
N THR A 213 17.83 13.07 -15.05
CA THR A 213 17.30 13.12 -16.41
C THR A 213 16.04 13.96 -16.43
N TYR A 214 16.04 15.02 -17.23
CA TYR A 214 14.89 15.89 -17.44
C TYR A 214 14.46 15.77 -18.89
N THR A 215 13.30 15.14 -19.11
CA THR A 215 12.73 14.98 -20.45
C THR A 215 11.30 15.49 -20.43
N VAL A 216 10.93 16.29 -21.43
CA VAL A 216 9.57 16.82 -21.56
C VAL A 216 8.55 15.69 -21.52
N GLY A 217 7.47 15.88 -20.75
CA GLY A 217 6.40 14.89 -20.59
C GLY A 217 6.78 13.67 -19.75
N ARG A 218 7.97 13.62 -19.14
CA ARG A 218 8.39 12.52 -18.25
C ARG A 218 8.56 12.97 -16.81
N PRO A 219 7.94 12.28 -15.82
CA PRO A 219 8.23 12.53 -14.42
C PRO A 219 9.73 12.44 -14.16
N VAL A 220 10.28 13.41 -13.44
CA VAL A 220 11.71 13.44 -13.15
C VAL A 220 12.05 12.33 -12.17
N THR A 221 13.00 11.47 -12.56
CA THR A 221 13.58 10.46 -11.68
C THR A 221 15.00 10.87 -11.29
N ASN A 222 15.32 10.82 -9.99
CA ASN A 222 16.63 11.18 -9.44
C ASN A 222 17.11 12.61 -9.76
N GLY A 223 16.21 13.54 -10.09
CA GLY A 223 16.54 14.93 -10.32
C GLY A 223 16.95 15.63 -9.04
N ARG A 224 18.16 16.22 -9.01
CA ARG A 224 18.71 16.91 -7.84
C ARG A 224 19.40 18.22 -8.21
N LYS A 225 19.31 19.22 -7.33
CA LYS A 225 20.06 20.47 -7.42
C LYS A 225 20.72 20.78 -6.09
N PHE A 226 22.05 20.85 -6.12
CA PHE A 226 22.85 21.26 -4.97
C PHE A 226 22.90 22.80 -4.85
N MET A 227 22.78 23.26 -3.61
CA MET A 227 22.90 24.64 -3.15
C MET A 227 23.71 24.69 -1.85
N ALA A 228 24.14 25.87 -1.43
CA ALA A 228 24.73 26.08 -0.11
C ALA A 228 24.04 27.23 0.64
N VAL A 229 23.96 27.11 1.97
CA VAL A 229 23.36 28.12 2.85
C VAL A 229 24.29 28.39 4.03
N SER A 230 24.48 29.65 4.40
CA SER A 230 25.26 30.05 5.57
C SER A 230 24.34 30.15 6.79
N VAL A 231 24.49 29.23 7.73
CA VAL A 231 23.64 29.09 8.93
C VAL A 231 24.23 29.88 10.09
N SER A 232 23.46 30.80 10.67
CA SER A 232 23.82 31.53 11.90
C SER A 232 23.22 30.90 13.16
N THR A 233 22.11 30.20 13.05
CA THR A 233 21.48 29.47 14.17
C THR A 233 21.03 28.11 13.68
N PRO A 234 21.59 27.00 14.20
CA PRO A 234 21.15 25.65 13.87
C PRO A 234 19.66 25.45 14.12
N GLY A 235 19.01 24.59 13.35
CA GLY A 235 17.57 24.39 13.43
C GLY A 235 17.00 23.60 12.27
N ALA A 236 15.72 23.27 12.38
CA ALA A 236 14.97 22.61 11.32
C ALA A 236 14.72 23.57 10.15
N TYR A 237 14.78 23.07 8.93
CA TYR A 237 14.49 23.81 7.70
C TYR A 237 13.53 23.03 6.79
N SER A 238 12.78 23.78 5.99
CA SER A 238 12.02 23.26 4.86
C SER A 238 12.03 24.30 3.74
N PHE A 239 12.50 23.88 2.57
CA PHE A 239 12.68 24.70 1.39
C PHE A 239 11.88 24.14 0.24
N THR A 240 11.21 25.01 -0.51
CA THR A 240 10.50 24.68 -1.73
C THR A 240 10.59 25.86 -2.68
N THR A 241 10.98 25.62 -3.93
CA THR A 241 10.98 26.67 -4.96
C THR A 241 9.57 26.95 -5.46
N ASN A 242 9.39 28.02 -6.24
CA ASN A 242 8.23 28.13 -7.12
C ASN A 242 8.13 26.92 -8.08
N THR A 243 6.92 26.65 -8.55
CA THR A 243 6.67 25.67 -9.60
C THR A 243 6.76 26.35 -10.97
N VAL A 244 7.69 25.89 -11.81
CA VAL A 244 7.90 26.41 -13.17
C VAL A 244 8.05 25.22 -14.11
N ASN A 245 7.44 25.32 -15.29
CA ASN A 245 7.52 24.26 -16.32
C ASN A 245 7.10 22.87 -15.78
N GLY A 246 6.13 22.81 -14.88
CA GLY A 246 5.65 21.57 -14.25
C GLY A 246 6.58 20.94 -13.20
N LEU A 247 7.64 21.65 -12.79
CA LEU A 247 8.61 21.19 -11.80
C LEU A 247 8.72 22.15 -10.61
N TYR A 248 9.08 21.61 -9.46
CA TYR A 248 9.62 22.37 -8.33
C TYR A 248 10.73 21.57 -7.64
N PHE A 249 11.51 22.25 -6.80
CA PHE A 249 12.60 21.64 -6.04
C PHE A 249 12.34 21.81 -4.55
N ALA A 250 12.56 20.76 -3.76
CA ALA A 250 12.30 20.79 -2.32
C ALA A 250 13.34 20.00 -1.51
N ALA A 251 13.55 20.44 -0.27
CA ALA A 251 14.31 19.71 0.75
C ALA A 251 13.86 20.12 2.15
N SER A 252 13.94 19.19 3.10
CA SER A 252 13.70 19.45 4.52
C SER A 252 14.68 18.67 5.37
N GLY A 253 15.06 19.22 6.53
CA GLY A 253 16.00 18.58 7.44
C GLY A 253 16.34 19.47 8.63
N THR A 254 17.48 19.22 9.26
CA THR A 254 17.98 20.01 10.40
C THR A 254 19.44 20.35 10.18
N PHE A 255 19.80 21.62 10.27
CA PHE A 255 21.20 22.03 10.39
C PHE A 255 21.62 21.90 11.85
N THR A 256 22.75 21.24 12.10
CA THR A 256 23.30 21.00 13.45
C THR A 256 24.48 21.92 13.77
N GLY A 257 25.02 22.63 12.78
CA GLY A 257 26.15 23.55 12.93
C GLY A 257 25.92 24.88 12.22
N THR A 258 26.79 25.85 12.51
CA THR A 258 26.82 27.17 11.88
C THR A 258 27.75 27.19 10.65
N GLY A 259 27.76 28.29 9.90
CA GLY A 259 28.58 28.48 8.70
C GLY A 259 27.94 27.87 7.44
N TRP A 260 28.73 27.73 6.37
CA TRP A 260 28.25 27.20 5.09
C TRP A 260 27.92 25.71 5.20
N GLN A 261 26.66 25.37 4.90
CA GLN A 261 26.10 24.02 4.90
C GLN A 261 25.56 23.70 3.50
N GLY A 262 25.74 22.46 3.05
CA GLY A 262 25.18 21.98 1.78
C GLY A 262 23.69 21.69 1.87
N LEU A 263 22.97 21.94 0.78
CA LEU A 263 21.55 21.70 0.64
C LEU A 263 21.28 21.00 -0.70
N ASP A 264 20.77 19.77 -0.66
CA ASP A 264 20.46 19.01 -1.87
C ASP A 264 18.94 18.99 -2.10
N LEU A 265 18.48 19.81 -3.05
CA LEU A 265 17.07 19.89 -3.40
C LEU A 265 16.68 18.78 -4.37
N GLN A 266 15.62 18.04 -4.05
CA GLN A 266 15.03 17.06 -4.95
C GLN A 266 14.04 17.72 -5.90
N ALA A 267 14.20 17.45 -7.20
CA ALA A 267 13.22 17.83 -8.22
C ALA A 267 11.98 16.94 -8.11
N VAL A 268 10.81 17.56 -8.22
CA VAL A 268 9.51 16.88 -8.23
C VAL A 268 8.66 17.44 -9.36
N GLY A 269 7.98 16.56 -10.09
CA GLY A 269 7.05 16.89 -11.17
C GLY A 269 7.50 16.40 -12.55
N THR A 270 6.91 16.97 -13.59
CA THR A 270 7.09 16.58 -15.00
C THR A 270 7.37 17.83 -15.84
N PRO A 271 8.51 17.93 -16.55
CA PRO A 271 8.79 19.07 -17.39
C PRO A 271 7.75 19.18 -18.52
N GLN A 272 7.22 20.37 -18.79
CA GLN A 272 6.14 20.57 -19.77
C GLN A 272 6.63 21.08 -21.14
N ALA A 273 7.77 21.76 -21.19
CA ALA A 273 8.35 22.35 -22.39
C ALA A 273 9.87 22.26 -22.39
N ALA A 274 10.46 22.16 -23.59
CA ALA A 274 11.91 22.12 -23.81
C ALA A 274 12.52 23.53 -23.80
N VAL A 275 12.31 24.27 -22.70
CA VAL A 275 12.83 25.63 -22.50
C VAL A 275 13.56 25.73 -21.16
N PRO A 276 14.61 26.55 -21.03
CA PRO A 276 15.24 26.83 -19.75
C PRO A 276 14.22 27.42 -18.76
N ALA A 277 14.33 27.06 -17.48
CA ALA A 277 13.42 27.52 -16.44
C ALA A 277 14.21 27.97 -15.20
N THR A 278 13.82 29.12 -14.63
CA THR A 278 14.42 29.67 -13.41
C THR A 278 13.55 29.33 -12.20
N TYR A 279 14.15 28.69 -11.21
CA TYR A 279 13.52 28.32 -9.96
C TYR A 279 14.02 29.25 -8.86
N THR A 280 13.09 29.81 -8.11
CA THR A 280 13.33 30.79 -7.05
C THR A 280 12.86 30.22 -5.73
N LEU A 281 13.76 30.24 -4.76
CA LEU A 281 13.51 29.94 -3.37
C LEU A 281 13.22 31.25 -2.63
N ALA A 282 12.03 31.36 -2.04
CA ALA A 282 11.69 32.45 -1.14
C ALA A 282 12.27 32.19 0.25
N LEU A 283 12.95 33.19 0.81
CA LEU A 283 13.68 33.09 2.07
C LEU A 283 13.14 34.11 3.08
N ALA A 284 13.55 33.95 4.35
CA ALA A 284 13.17 34.88 5.41
C ALA A 284 13.62 36.33 5.09
N ALA A 285 12.85 37.31 5.60
CA ALA A 285 13.09 38.74 5.42
C ALA A 285 13.06 39.24 3.96
N GLY A 286 12.35 38.55 3.06
CA GLY A 286 12.14 38.99 1.67
C GLY A 286 13.31 38.71 0.73
N ASN A 287 14.33 37.97 1.19
CA ASN A 287 15.41 37.53 0.33
C ASN A 287 14.93 36.42 -0.61
N THR A 288 15.49 36.36 -1.81
CA THR A 288 15.24 35.29 -2.77
C THR A 288 16.55 34.77 -3.32
N CYS A 289 16.61 33.47 -3.58
CA CYS A 289 17.77 32.85 -4.21
C CYS A 289 17.27 32.03 -5.40
N SER A 290 17.90 32.18 -6.57
CA SER A 290 17.42 31.54 -7.81
C SER A 290 18.52 30.78 -8.54
N PHE A 291 18.13 29.73 -9.26
CA PHE A 291 18.98 29.02 -10.22
C PHE A 291 18.19 28.68 -11.48
N THR A 292 18.90 28.52 -12.61
CA THR A 292 18.30 28.15 -13.89
C THR A 292 18.68 26.73 -14.26
N LEU A 293 17.68 25.91 -14.58
CA LEU A 293 17.88 24.61 -15.21
C LEU A 293 17.97 24.81 -16.73
N ALA A 294 18.89 24.10 -17.38
CA ALA A 294 18.93 24.02 -18.84
C ALA A 294 17.62 23.42 -19.39
N ALA A 295 17.34 23.66 -20.67
CA ALA A 295 16.16 23.10 -21.31
C ALA A 295 16.14 21.56 -21.18
N PRO A 296 15.03 20.96 -20.70
CA PRO A 296 14.84 19.51 -20.72
C PRO A 296 14.97 18.97 -22.15
N ALA A 297 15.48 17.75 -22.29
CA ALA A 297 15.49 17.09 -23.59
C ALA A 297 14.04 16.91 -24.09
N PRO A 298 13.77 17.11 -25.40
CA PRO A 298 12.45 16.79 -25.95
C PRO A 298 12.16 15.30 -25.80
N ALA A 299 10.88 14.95 -25.68
CA ALA A 299 10.47 13.54 -25.72
C ALA A 299 10.84 12.94 -27.09
N PRO A 300 11.41 11.71 -27.14
CA PRO A 300 11.60 11.01 -28.39
C PRO A 300 10.27 10.82 -29.10
N THR A 301 10.21 11.16 -30.39
CA THR A 301 9.02 11.00 -31.24
C THR A 301 8.99 9.68 -31.99
N THR A 302 10.07 8.91 -31.92
CA THR A 302 10.23 7.64 -32.66
C THR A 302 10.73 6.51 -31.77
N TYR A 303 10.50 5.27 -32.21
CA TYR A 303 11.09 4.03 -31.67
C TYR A 303 11.73 3.21 -32.79
N THR A 304 12.37 2.10 -32.46
CA THR A 304 12.99 1.18 -33.43
C THR A 304 12.69 -0.27 -33.07
N ASN A 305 12.42 -1.11 -34.06
CA ASN A 305 12.43 -2.57 -33.88
C ASN A 305 13.85 -3.14 -34.05
N PRO A 306 14.23 -4.21 -33.32
CA PRO A 306 13.45 -4.88 -32.28
C PRO A 306 13.36 -4.10 -30.96
N LEU A 307 12.31 -4.37 -30.18
CA LEU A 307 12.01 -3.66 -28.92
C LEU A 307 12.98 -4.01 -27.78
N VAL A 308 13.44 -5.26 -27.74
CA VAL A 308 14.32 -5.79 -26.69
C VAL A 308 15.51 -6.50 -27.35
N SER A 309 16.72 -6.02 -27.07
CA SER A 309 17.96 -6.52 -27.69
C SER A 309 18.38 -7.92 -27.22
N GLY A 310 17.94 -8.34 -26.03
CA GLY A 310 18.21 -9.68 -25.47
C GLY A 310 17.39 -10.81 -26.10
N GLY A 311 16.48 -10.50 -27.02
CA GLY A 311 15.47 -11.44 -27.52
C GLY A 311 14.21 -11.44 -26.66
N GLY A 312 13.18 -12.09 -27.17
CA GLY A 312 11.88 -12.19 -26.53
C GLY A 312 10.90 -12.86 -27.47
N PRO A 313 11.01 -14.18 -27.66
CA PRO A 313 10.02 -14.94 -28.39
C PRO A 313 8.67 -14.92 -27.68
N ASP A 314 7.62 -15.13 -28.46
CA ASP A 314 6.25 -15.29 -27.98
C ASP A 314 5.80 -14.09 -27.10
N PRO A 315 5.87 -12.84 -27.63
CA PRO A 315 5.60 -11.64 -26.86
C PRO A 315 4.10 -11.43 -26.61
N TRP A 316 3.74 -11.26 -25.34
CA TRP A 316 2.40 -10.94 -24.90
C TRP A 316 2.32 -9.54 -24.30
N VAL A 317 1.20 -8.83 -24.51
CA VAL A 317 0.93 -7.53 -23.91
C VAL A 317 -0.50 -7.48 -23.38
N LEU A 318 -0.64 -7.14 -22.09
CA LEU A 318 -1.92 -6.77 -21.49
C LEU A 318 -1.93 -5.27 -21.15
N GLN A 319 -3.04 -4.59 -21.44
CA GLN A 319 -3.29 -3.22 -20.99
C GLN A 319 -4.21 -3.18 -19.79
N LYS A 320 -3.78 -2.48 -18.73
CA LYS A 320 -4.61 -2.26 -17.54
C LYS A 320 -4.11 -1.07 -16.74
N ASP A 321 -5.04 -0.27 -16.22
CA ASP A 321 -4.80 0.85 -15.29
C ASP A 321 -3.74 1.87 -15.77
N GLY A 322 -3.74 2.17 -17.07
CA GLY A 322 -2.82 3.12 -17.71
C GLY A 322 -1.42 2.56 -18.02
N TYR A 323 -1.21 1.26 -17.79
CA TYR A 323 0.03 0.56 -18.06
C TYR A 323 -0.15 -0.54 -19.10
N TYR A 324 0.96 -0.85 -19.75
CA TYR A 324 1.20 -2.07 -20.50
C TYR A 324 2.02 -3.03 -19.66
N TYR A 325 1.63 -4.30 -19.66
CA TYR A 325 2.33 -5.41 -19.03
C TYR A 325 2.82 -6.36 -20.12
N TYR A 326 4.13 -6.37 -20.34
CA TYR A 326 4.78 -7.17 -21.36
C TYR A 326 5.40 -8.44 -20.76
N LEU A 327 5.25 -9.56 -21.46
CA LEU A 327 5.85 -10.84 -21.15
C LEU A 327 6.43 -11.46 -22.43
N ALA A 328 7.40 -12.35 -22.27
CA ALA A 328 7.96 -13.15 -23.37
C ALA A 328 8.63 -14.42 -22.83
N THR A 329 8.82 -15.41 -23.70
CA THR A 329 9.55 -16.64 -23.40
C THR A 329 11.00 -16.33 -23.03
N ASN A 330 11.46 -16.87 -21.88
CA ASN A 330 12.87 -16.85 -21.50
C ASN A 330 13.39 -18.21 -20.98
N ASN A 331 12.55 -19.24 -20.96
CA ASN A 331 12.84 -20.61 -20.48
C ASN A 331 13.20 -20.76 -18.98
N GLN A 332 13.29 -19.67 -18.21
CA GLN A 332 13.76 -19.69 -16.81
C GLN A 332 12.65 -19.34 -15.82
N ASN A 333 11.89 -18.29 -16.09
CA ASN A 333 10.94 -17.73 -15.15
C ASN A 333 9.82 -16.96 -15.89
N VAL A 334 8.79 -16.59 -15.14
CA VAL A 334 7.82 -15.58 -15.57
C VAL A 334 8.34 -14.23 -15.09
N THR A 335 8.70 -13.39 -16.06
CA THR A 335 9.08 -11.99 -15.82
C THR A 335 8.05 -11.08 -16.49
N ILE A 336 7.54 -10.12 -15.73
CA ILE A 336 6.58 -9.12 -16.19
C ILE A 336 7.28 -7.77 -16.25
N THR A 337 7.12 -7.06 -17.36
CA THR A 337 7.60 -5.69 -17.52
C THR A 337 6.41 -4.73 -17.55
N ARG A 338 6.35 -3.81 -16.60
CA ARG A 338 5.35 -2.72 -16.60
C ARG A 338 5.93 -1.46 -17.24
N THR A 339 5.21 -0.88 -18.18
CA THR A 339 5.57 0.41 -18.80
C THR A 339 4.30 1.22 -19.14
N GLU A 340 4.39 2.55 -19.13
CA GLU A 340 3.31 3.42 -19.65
C GLU A 340 3.37 3.54 -21.17
N ARG A 341 4.46 3.05 -21.79
CA ARG A 341 4.83 3.28 -23.19
C ARG A 341 5.44 2.01 -23.76
N MET A 342 4.76 1.35 -24.68
CA MET A 342 5.24 0.13 -25.32
C MET A 342 6.52 0.36 -26.10
N SER A 343 6.70 1.55 -26.68
CA SER A 343 7.92 1.89 -27.40
C SER A 343 9.17 1.98 -26.50
N GLU A 344 8.98 1.93 -25.18
CA GLU A 344 10.04 2.01 -24.17
C GLU A 344 10.08 0.76 -23.28
N VAL A 345 9.47 -0.35 -23.72
CA VAL A 345 9.34 -1.59 -22.94
C VAL A 345 10.68 -2.09 -22.39
N SER A 346 11.79 -1.92 -23.13
CA SER A 346 13.13 -2.31 -22.65
C SER A 346 13.59 -1.55 -21.39
N SER A 347 13.09 -0.33 -21.19
CA SER A 347 13.36 0.51 -20.01
C SER A 347 12.25 0.48 -18.96
N GLY A 348 11.24 -0.37 -19.13
CA GLY A 348 10.14 -0.53 -18.19
C GLY A 348 10.59 -1.09 -16.84
N GLN A 349 9.65 -1.19 -15.90
CA GLN A 349 9.89 -1.83 -14.61
C GLN A 349 9.79 -3.35 -14.76
N TRP A 350 10.94 -4.03 -14.74
CA TRP A 350 11.04 -5.49 -14.82
C TRP A 350 10.88 -6.13 -13.43
N ALA A 351 10.07 -7.18 -13.33
CA ALA A 351 9.93 -7.99 -12.13
C ALA A 351 9.85 -9.48 -12.50
N THR A 352 10.76 -10.29 -11.95
CA THR A 352 10.62 -11.75 -11.97
C THR A 352 9.62 -12.14 -10.89
N VAL A 353 8.45 -12.63 -11.30
CA VAL A 353 7.32 -12.84 -10.38
C VAL A 353 7.13 -14.31 -10.00
N TRP A 354 7.65 -15.23 -10.81
CA TRP A 354 7.65 -16.65 -10.53
C TRP A 354 8.81 -17.34 -11.24
N THR A 355 9.53 -18.23 -10.55
CA THR A 355 10.62 -19.02 -11.15
C THR A 355 10.24 -20.50 -11.11
N LYS A 356 10.53 -21.21 -12.20
CA LYS A 356 10.22 -22.63 -12.29
C LYS A 356 10.94 -23.43 -11.19
N PRO A 357 10.29 -24.45 -10.59
CA PRO A 357 10.96 -25.32 -9.64
C PRO A 357 12.08 -26.12 -10.32
N ALA A 358 13.03 -26.60 -9.52
CA ALA A 358 14.15 -27.40 -10.02
C ALA A 358 13.71 -28.78 -10.56
N THR A 359 12.61 -29.32 -10.05
CA THR A 359 12.04 -30.62 -10.43
C THR A 359 10.51 -30.54 -10.46
N GLY A 360 9.85 -31.56 -11.00
CA GLY A 360 8.39 -31.63 -11.09
C GLY A 360 7.86 -31.30 -12.48
N LEU A 361 6.53 -31.23 -12.60
CA LEU A 361 5.84 -31.21 -13.89
C LEU A 361 5.93 -29.86 -14.64
N ASN A 362 6.41 -28.81 -13.98
CA ASN A 362 6.59 -27.47 -14.51
C ASN A 362 8.04 -26.96 -14.37
N SER A 363 9.01 -27.88 -14.46
CA SER A 363 10.43 -27.61 -14.21
C SER A 363 11.25 -27.32 -15.47
N SER A 364 10.67 -27.43 -16.67
CA SER A 364 11.34 -27.20 -17.95
C SER A 364 10.43 -26.51 -18.98
N SER A 365 11.06 -25.99 -20.05
CA SER A 365 10.37 -25.51 -21.26
C SER A 365 9.27 -24.48 -20.97
N LEU A 366 9.62 -23.46 -20.17
CA LEU A 366 8.73 -22.36 -19.79
C LEU A 366 8.54 -21.42 -20.98
N TRP A 367 7.44 -21.60 -21.69
CA TRP A 367 7.14 -20.93 -22.96
C TRP A 367 5.83 -20.15 -22.91
N ALA A 368 5.78 -19.10 -23.74
CA ALA A 368 4.61 -18.29 -24.08
C ALA A 368 3.74 -17.89 -22.87
N PRO A 369 4.30 -17.16 -21.89
CA PRO A 369 3.51 -16.69 -20.76
C PRO A 369 2.59 -15.53 -21.17
N GLU A 370 1.27 -15.69 -20.98
CA GLU A 370 0.26 -14.66 -21.18
C GLU A 370 -0.34 -14.21 -19.85
N LEU A 371 -0.33 -12.90 -19.59
CA LEU A 371 -0.95 -12.30 -18.42
C LEU A 371 -2.39 -11.87 -18.74
N HIS A 372 -3.35 -12.31 -17.93
CA HIS A 372 -4.75 -11.97 -18.03
C HIS A 372 -5.28 -11.46 -16.69
N PHE A 373 -6.27 -10.55 -16.70
CA PHE A 373 -6.98 -10.12 -15.50
C PHE A 373 -8.42 -10.61 -15.56
N LEU A 374 -8.75 -11.61 -14.74
CA LEU A 374 -10.02 -12.33 -14.78
C LEU A 374 -10.59 -12.40 -13.36
N ASP A 375 -11.90 -12.21 -13.21
CA ASP A 375 -12.60 -12.40 -11.93
C ASP A 375 -11.96 -11.62 -10.74
N GLY A 376 -11.39 -10.45 -11.03
CA GLY A 376 -10.73 -9.58 -10.05
C GLY A 376 -9.31 -9.99 -9.65
N LYS A 377 -8.70 -10.95 -10.36
CA LYS A 377 -7.34 -11.47 -10.09
C LYS A 377 -6.51 -11.56 -11.36
N TRP A 378 -5.20 -11.67 -11.18
CA TRP A 378 -4.25 -11.88 -12.27
C TRP A 378 -3.99 -13.37 -12.48
N TYR A 379 -3.93 -13.78 -13.75
CA TYR A 379 -3.62 -15.14 -14.17
C TYR A 379 -2.51 -15.11 -15.20
N VAL A 380 -1.51 -15.99 -15.05
CA VAL A 380 -0.52 -16.24 -16.11
C VAL A 380 -0.78 -17.61 -16.67
N TYR A 381 -1.19 -17.68 -17.94
CA TYR A 381 -1.23 -18.92 -18.71
C TYR A 381 0.14 -19.14 -19.32
N TYR A 382 0.69 -20.33 -19.22
CA TYR A 382 2.01 -20.63 -19.76
C TYR A 382 2.14 -22.11 -20.09
N THR A 383 3.14 -22.45 -20.88
CA THR A 383 3.52 -23.84 -21.14
C THR A 383 4.69 -24.23 -20.25
N ALA A 384 4.64 -25.40 -19.62
CA ALA A 384 5.83 -26.02 -19.05
C ALA A 384 5.69 -27.54 -18.92
N GLY A 385 6.84 -28.21 -18.85
CA GLY A 385 6.93 -29.67 -18.76
C GLY A 385 7.82 -30.22 -17.64
N ALA A 386 7.99 -31.54 -17.69
CA ALA A 386 8.80 -32.32 -16.77
C ALA A 386 10.08 -32.84 -17.46
N GLY A 387 11.21 -32.13 -17.33
CA GLY A 387 12.45 -32.54 -18.00
C GLY A 387 12.45 -32.31 -19.52
N ALA A 388 13.11 -33.18 -20.30
CA ALA A 388 13.20 -33.02 -21.77
C ALA A 388 11.81 -33.08 -22.45
N ASP A 389 11.67 -32.37 -23.58
CA ASP A 389 10.46 -31.85 -24.29
C ASP A 389 9.25 -32.77 -24.57
N GLY A 390 9.16 -33.98 -24.00
CA GLY A 390 8.09 -34.96 -24.27
C GLY A 390 6.77 -34.75 -23.51
N TYR A 391 6.73 -33.92 -22.46
CA TYR A 391 5.56 -33.72 -21.60
C TYR A 391 5.26 -32.23 -21.41
N LEU A 392 4.81 -31.53 -22.45
CA LEU A 392 4.45 -30.11 -22.40
C LEU A 392 2.94 -29.94 -22.28
N HIS A 393 2.52 -29.18 -21.28
CA HIS A 393 1.12 -28.89 -21.02
C HIS A 393 0.92 -27.43 -20.62
N LEU A 394 -0.33 -27.00 -20.78
CA LEU A 394 -0.82 -25.70 -20.31
C LEU A 394 -0.90 -25.67 -18.79
N ARG A 395 -0.47 -24.55 -18.21
CA ARG A 395 -0.43 -24.32 -16.77
C ARG A 395 -0.88 -22.90 -16.45
N VAL A 396 -1.27 -22.71 -15.19
CA VAL A 396 -1.79 -21.42 -14.73
C VAL A 396 -1.16 -21.02 -13.40
N LEU A 397 -0.72 -19.77 -13.30
CA LEU A 397 -0.41 -19.11 -12.03
C LEU A 397 -1.53 -18.11 -11.69
N GLU A 398 -1.86 -17.93 -10.42
CA GLU A 398 -2.81 -16.93 -9.93
C GLU A 398 -2.13 -15.94 -8.97
N ASN A 399 -2.41 -14.65 -9.09
CA ASN A 399 -2.10 -13.63 -8.09
C ASN A 399 -3.34 -12.78 -7.79
N ALA A 400 -3.77 -12.79 -6.53
CA ALA A 400 -4.95 -12.04 -6.06
C ALA A 400 -4.64 -10.60 -5.61
N GLY A 401 -3.36 -10.21 -5.61
CA GLY A 401 -2.92 -8.86 -5.28
C GLY A 401 -3.33 -7.83 -6.34
N PRO A 402 -3.43 -6.54 -5.97
CA PRO A 402 -3.81 -5.49 -6.92
C PRO A 402 -2.72 -5.18 -7.96
N ASP A 403 -1.45 -5.44 -7.66
CA ASP A 403 -0.31 -5.21 -8.55
C ASP A 403 0.36 -6.54 -8.90
N PRO A 404 0.41 -6.95 -10.19
CA PRO A 404 0.94 -8.25 -10.59
C PRO A 404 2.46 -8.35 -10.46
N LEU A 405 3.17 -7.23 -10.25
CA LEU A 405 4.63 -7.20 -10.08
C LEU A 405 5.06 -7.57 -8.65
N ILE A 406 4.12 -7.60 -7.71
CA ILE A 406 4.37 -7.90 -6.29
C ILE A 406 3.36 -8.92 -5.76
N GLY A 407 3.62 -9.46 -4.58
CA GLY A 407 2.79 -10.48 -3.96
C GLY A 407 3.18 -11.90 -4.36
N THR A 408 2.28 -12.85 -4.13
CA THR A 408 2.55 -14.28 -4.30
C THR A 408 1.77 -14.84 -5.47
N TRP A 409 2.48 -15.43 -6.42
CA TRP A 409 1.91 -16.21 -7.51
C TRP A 409 1.73 -17.67 -7.07
N THR A 410 0.48 -18.12 -7.02
CA THR A 410 0.09 -19.49 -6.65
C THR A 410 -0.02 -20.34 -7.91
N ASP A 411 0.71 -21.45 -7.96
CA ASP A 411 0.59 -22.44 -9.03
C ASP A 411 -0.77 -23.17 -8.93
N LYS A 412 -1.61 -23.01 -9.95
CA LYS A 412 -2.91 -23.68 -10.08
C LYS A 412 -2.78 -25.06 -10.71
N GLY A 413 -1.59 -25.44 -11.14
CA GLY A 413 -1.29 -26.70 -11.79
C GLY A 413 -1.59 -26.67 -13.28
N GLN A 414 -1.70 -27.87 -13.84
CA GLN A 414 -1.99 -28.09 -15.24
C GLN A 414 -3.48 -27.88 -15.54
N ILE A 415 -3.78 -27.29 -16.70
CA ILE A 415 -5.12 -27.36 -17.27
C ILE A 415 -5.28 -28.74 -17.94
N ILE A 416 -6.06 -29.62 -17.32
CA ILE A 416 -6.29 -30.98 -17.85
C ILE A 416 -7.23 -30.91 -19.05
N ILE A 417 -6.82 -31.49 -20.18
CA ILE A 417 -7.69 -31.61 -21.36
C ILE A 417 -8.55 -32.89 -21.22
N PRO A 418 -9.90 -32.77 -21.19
CA PRO A 418 -10.77 -33.93 -21.00
C PRO A 418 -10.65 -34.98 -22.12
N ASN A 419 -10.82 -36.26 -21.78
CA ASN A 419 -10.88 -37.41 -22.73
C ASN A 419 -9.59 -37.73 -23.51
N GLY A 420 -8.44 -37.32 -22.99
CA GLY A 420 -7.13 -37.60 -23.58
C GLY A 420 -6.25 -36.38 -23.40
N ASP A 421 -5.58 -36.31 -22.25
CA ASP A 421 -4.74 -35.19 -21.85
C ASP A 421 -3.50 -35.13 -22.76
N MET A 422 -3.65 -34.42 -23.86
CA MET A 422 -2.69 -34.34 -24.95
C MET A 422 -1.55 -33.36 -24.65
N TRP A 423 -0.47 -33.47 -25.41
CA TRP A 423 0.54 -32.42 -25.50
C TRP A 423 -0.14 -31.11 -25.92
N ALA A 424 0.07 -30.04 -25.17
CA ALA A 424 -0.61 -28.77 -25.37
C ALA A 424 0.25 -27.57 -24.95
N ILE A 425 0.29 -26.56 -25.81
CA ILE A 425 1.06 -25.32 -25.62
C ILE A 425 0.24 -24.09 -26.03
N ASP A 426 0.77 -22.91 -25.75
CA ASP A 426 0.28 -21.61 -26.25
C ASP A 426 -1.20 -21.37 -25.95
N GLY A 427 -1.56 -21.38 -24.67
CA GLY A 427 -2.94 -21.22 -24.23
C GLY A 427 -3.33 -19.75 -24.06
N THR A 428 -4.29 -19.28 -24.85
CA THR A 428 -4.91 -17.96 -24.70
C THR A 428 -6.38 -18.08 -24.31
N VAL A 429 -6.95 -17.04 -23.70
CA VAL A 429 -8.35 -17.02 -23.26
C VAL A 429 -9.12 -15.83 -23.82
N PHE A 430 -10.41 -16.04 -24.06
CA PHE A 430 -11.33 -14.95 -24.41
C PHE A 430 -12.76 -15.22 -23.93
N GLU A 431 -13.58 -14.18 -23.89
CA GLU A 431 -14.98 -14.26 -23.50
C GLU A 431 -15.91 -13.95 -24.69
N GLN A 432 -16.96 -14.75 -24.84
CA GLN A 432 -17.99 -14.58 -25.85
C GLN A 432 -19.31 -15.23 -25.39
N ASN A 433 -20.44 -14.57 -25.65
CA ASN A 433 -21.78 -15.05 -25.25
C ASN A 433 -21.91 -15.38 -23.75
N GLY A 434 -21.22 -14.64 -22.88
CA GLY A 434 -21.27 -14.84 -21.42
C GLY A 434 -20.45 -16.04 -20.92
N ASN A 435 -19.68 -16.70 -21.79
CA ASN A 435 -18.82 -17.82 -21.43
C ASN A 435 -17.35 -17.47 -21.69
N ARG A 436 -16.45 -18.12 -20.96
CA ARG A 436 -15.00 -18.05 -21.16
C ARG A 436 -14.50 -19.29 -21.88
N TYR A 437 -13.59 -19.11 -22.82
CA TYR A 437 -12.99 -20.18 -23.60
C TYR A 437 -11.49 -20.11 -23.51
N LEU A 438 -10.86 -21.28 -23.51
CA LEU A 438 -9.44 -21.48 -23.73
C LEU A 438 -9.23 -21.94 -25.17
N VAL A 439 -8.27 -21.34 -25.84
CA VAL A 439 -7.80 -21.74 -27.17
C VAL A 439 -6.33 -22.12 -27.04
N TRP A 440 -5.91 -23.22 -27.65
CA TRP A 440 -4.53 -23.70 -27.53
C TRP A 440 -4.05 -24.45 -28.77
N SER A 441 -2.75 -24.65 -28.85
CA SER A 441 -2.10 -25.56 -29.79
C SER A 441 -1.94 -26.95 -29.18
N GLY A 442 -2.45 -27.99 -29.84
CA GLY A 442 -2.39 -29.37 -29.35
C GLY A 442 -1.88 -30.37 -30.38
N ARG A 443 -1.40 -31.53 -29.91
CA ARG A 443 -1.00 -32.66 -30.75
C ARG A 443 -1.78 -33.92 -30.38
N GLU A 444 -2.61 -34.39 -31.29
CA GLU A 444 -3.25 -35.71 -31.20
C GLU A 444 -2.51 -36.72 -32.09
N GLY A 445 -2.17 -37.89 -31.54
CA GLY A 445 -1.71 -39.04 -32.32
C GLY A 445 -0.19 -39.23 -32.42
N ASP A 446 0.27 -39.61 -33.61
CA ASP A 446 1.58 -40.21 -33.89
C ASP A 446 2.77 -39.32 -33.45
N PRO A 447 3.61 -39.76 -32.49
CA PRO A 447 4.76 -39.00 -32.01
C PRO A 447 5.88 -38.84 -33.06
N THR A 448 5.80 -39.52 -34.21
CA THR A 448 6.82 -39.48 -35.25
C THR A 448 6.68 -38.31 -36.23
N ARG A 449 5.54 -37.59 -36.23
CA ARG A 449 5.32 -36.39 -37.06
C ARG A 449 4.87 -35.22 -36.22
N ILE A 450 5.55 -34.07 -36.35
CA ILE A 450 5.13 -32.83 -35.71
C ILE A 450 3.92 -32.29 -36.48
N SER A 451 2.72 -32.54 -35.92
CA SER A 451 1.44 -32.03 -36.41
C SER A 451 0.71 -31.30 -35.28
N GLN A 452 0.78 -29.97 -35.26
CA GLN A 452 0.07 -29.13 -34.27
C GLN A 452 -1.22 -28.54 -34.86
N ARG A 453 -2.27 -28.48 -34.04
CA ARG A 453 -3.60 -27.98 -34.42
C ARG A 453 -4.16 -27.04 -33.36
N ILE A 454 -5.06 -26.15 -33.76
CA ILE A 454 -5.73 -25.23 -32.83
C ILE A 454 -7.02 -25.87 -32.33
N TYR A 455 -7.20 -25.89 -31.01
CA TYR A 455 -8.39 -26.38 -30.34
C TYR A 455 -9.01 -25.28 -29.47
N ILE A 456 -10.30 -25.44 -29.17
CA ILE A 456 -11.05 -24.58 -28.25
C ILE A 456 -11.87 -25.41 -27.27
N GLY A 457 -11.99 -24.95 -26.02
CA GLY A 457 -12.80 -25.56 -24.98
C GLY A 457 -13.30 -24.52 -23.99
N GLN A 458 -14.44 -24.79 -23.34
CA GLN A 458 -15.05 -23.88 -22.38
C GLN A 458 -14.41 -24.02 -21.00
N LEU A 459 -14.16 -22.89 -20.34
CA LEU A 459 -13.66 -22.81 -18.97
C LEU A 459 -14.82 -22.61 -17.97
N SER A 460 -14.84 -23.40 -16.89
CA SER A 460 -15.75 -23.18 -15.74
C SER A 460 -15.20 -22.20 -14.71
N ASN A 461 -13.88 -22.07 -14.68
CA ASN A 461 -13.10 -21.10 -13.92
C ASN A 461 -11.80 -20.86 -14.72
N PRO A 462 -10.99 -19.85 -14.38
CA PRO A 462 -9.81 -19.50 -15.19
C PRO A 462 -8.83 -20.64 -15.50
N TRP A 463 -8.82 -21.76 -14.77
CA TRP A 463 -7.86 -22.85 -14.96
C TRP A 463 -8.50 -24.25 -15.17
N THR A 464 -9.81 -24.35 -15.38
CA THR A 464 -10.51 -25.65 -15.48
C THR A 464 -11.39 -25.74 -16.73
N LEU A 465 -10.96 -26.54 -17.70
CA LEU A 465 -11.76 -26.92 -18.87
C LEU A 465 -12.97 -27.76 -18.47
N THR A 466 -14.07 -27.59 -19.20
CA THR A 466 -15.31 -28.32 -19.04
C THR A 466 -15.91 -28.75 -20.36
N GLY A 467 -16.61 -29.88 -20.36
CA GLY A 467 -17.23 -30.44 -21.55
C GLY A 467 -16.21 -31.00 -22.55
N SER A 468 -16.62 -31.11 -23.80
CA SER A 468 -15.76 -31.47 -24.93
C SER A 468 -15.02 -30.25 -25.48
N TYR A 469 -13.88 -30.48 -26.13
CA TYR A 469 -13.21 -29.48 -26.95
C TYR A 469 -13.49 -29.71 -28.44
N THR A 470 -13.18 -28.71 -29.26
CA THR A 470 -13.33 -28.75 -30.71
C THR A 470 -12.04 -28.32 -31.40
N GLU A 471 -11.66 -29.03 -32.46
CA GLU A 471 -10.59 -28.61 -33.37
C GLU A 471 -11.10 -27.48 -34.27
N LEU A 472 -10.43 -26.33 -34.25
CA LEU A 472 -10.75 -25.17 -35.07
C LEU A 472 -9.91 -25.10 -36.35
N SER A 473 -8.64 -25.49 -36.27
CA SER A 473 -7.73 -25.38 -37.40
C SER A 473 -6.67 -26.47 -37.39
N ARG A 474 -6.39 -27.02 -38.57
CA ARG A 474 -5.22 -27.85 -38.85
C ARG A 474 -4.46 -27.31 -40.05
N PRO A 475 -3.15 -27.57 -40.17
CA PRO A 475 -2.39 -27.29 -41.37
C PRO A 475 -3.07 -27.93 -42.59
N GLN A 476 -3.48 -27.09 -43.55
CA GLN A 476 -4.16 -27.51 -44.77
C GLN A 476 -3.60 -26.81 -46.02
N TYR A 477 -2.94 -25.66 -45.85
CA TYR A 477 -2.31 -24.91 -46.93
C TYR A 477 -0.79 -25.12 -46.94
N PRO A 478 -0.12 -25.06 -48.11
CA PRO A 478 1.33 -25.28 -48.20
C PRO A 478 2.18 -24.35 -47.32
N TRP A 479 1.72 -23.12 -47.08
CA TRP A 479 2.42 -22.15 -46.22
C TRP A 479 2.37 -22.52 -44.73
N GLU A 480 1.50 -23.45 -44.32
CA GLU A 480 1.36 -23.93 -42.93
C GLU A 480 2.25 -25.14 -42.61
N ALA A 481 2.90 -25.70 -43.63
CA ALA A 481 3.61 -26.98 -43.58
C ALA A 481 5.10 -26.86 -44.01
N GLN A 482 5.70 -25.68 -43.84
CA GLN A 482 7.13 -25.51 -44.10
C GLN A 482 7.93 -26.08 -42.91
N LYS A 483 8.75 -27.10 -43.20
CA LYS A 483 9.52 -27.92 -42.25
C LYS A 483 8.66 -28.82 -41.35
N TRP A 484 7.61 -28.30 -40.70
CA TRP A 484 6.64 -29.06 -39.89
C TRP A 484 5.22 -28.58 -40.14
N ASP A 485 4.23 -29.46 -39.91
CA ASP A 485 2.81 -29.13 -40.00
C ASP A 485 2.37 -28.48 -38.69
N VAL A 486 2.32 -27.15 -38.65
CA VAL A 486 2.08 -26.44 -37.40
C VAL A 486 1.00 -25.40 -37.59
N ASN A 487 0.00 -25.42 -36.70
CA ASN A 487 -0.78 -24.25 -36.32
C ASN A 487 -0.60 -24.10 -34.80
N GLU A 488 0.04 -23.03 -34.35
CA GLU A 488 0.33 -22.75 -32.93
C GLU A 488 0.15 -21.25 -32.59
N GLY A 489 0.48 -20.81 -31.37
CA GLY A 489 0.36 -19.40 -30.95
C GLY A 489 -0.99 -18.75 -31.30
N PRO A 490 -2.14 -19.32 -30.87
CA PRO A 490 -3.45 -18.74 -31.13
C PRO A 490 -3.62 -17.44 -30.34
N GLU A 491 -4.15 -16.41 -30.99
CA GLU A 491 -4.25 -15.06 -30.44
C GLU A 491 -5.59 -14.42 -30.82
N ILE A 492 -6.30 -13.85 -29.85
CA ILE A 492 -7.67 -13.35 -30.05
C ILE A 492 -7.71 -11.83 -30.16
N ILE A 493 -8.44 -11.33 -31.15
CA ILE A 493 -8.86 -9.93 -31.19
C ILE A 493 -10.34 -9.81 -31.60
N GLN A 494 -11.10 -9.01 -30.86
CA GLN A 494 -12.52 -8.74 -31.17
C GLN A 494 -12.66 -7.32 -31.71
N HIS A 495 -13.30 -7.17 -32.86
CA HIS A 495 -13.57 -5.86 -33.47
C HIS A 495 -14.92 -5.86 -34.21
N GLY A 496 -15.71 -4.82 -33.98
CA GLY A 496 -17.06 -4.73 -34.50
C GLY A 496 -17.90 -5.95 -34.11
N SER A 497 -18.46 -6.63 -35.11
CA SER A 497 -19.30 -7.83 -34.96
C SER A 497 -18.53 -9.14 -35.08
N LYS A 498 -17.19 -9.12 -35.14
CA LYS A 498 -16.36 -10.30 -35.40
C LYS A 498 -15.39 -10.59 -34.25
N THR A 499 -15.11 -11.89 -34.08
CA THR A 499 -14.01 -12.41 -33.27
C THR A 499 -13.00 -13.02 -34.23
N PHE A 500 -11.76 -12.58 -34.12
CA PHE A 500 -10.64 -13.04 -34.92
C PHE A 500 -9.71 -13.89 -34.06
N LEU A 501 -9.20 -14.97 -34.65
CA LEU A 501 -8.18 -15.83 -34.08
C LEU A 501 -7.02 -15.85 -35.08
N THR A 502 -5.93 -15.15 -34.76
CA THR A 502 -4.66 -15.34 -35.46
C THR A 502 -3.97 -16.57 -34.92
N PHE A 503 -3.21 -17.26 -35.76
CA PHE A 503 -2.36 -18.38 -35.35
C PHE A 503 -1.11 -18.36 -36.21
N SER A 504 -0.05 -19.01 -35.76
CA SER A 504 1.20 -19.13 -36.52
C SER A 504 1.25 -20.46 -37.27
N GLY A 505 1.58 -20.41 -38.55
CA GLY A 505 1.78 -21.57 -39.42
C GLY A 505 3.25 -21.93 -39.61
N SER A 506 3.54 -23.19 -39.97
CA SER A 506 4.90 -23.72 -40.21
C SER A 506 5.81 -23.79 -38.98
N SER A 507 7.01 -24.35 -39.12
CA SER A 507 8.00 -24.39 -38.03
C SER A 507 8.53 -23.00 -37.67
N TYR A 508 8.57 -22.68 -36.37
CA TYR A 508 9.27 -21.48 -35.86
C TYR A 508 10.78 -21.48 -36.18
N CYS A 509 11.34 -22.62 -36.64
CA CYS A 509 12.71 -22.76 -37.13
C CYS A 509 12.87 -22.50 -38.63
N HIS A 510 11.85 -21.94 -39.30
CA HIS A 510 11.83 -21.71 -40.74
C HIS A 510 11.36 -20.30 -41.06
N ASP A 511 11.86 -19.72 -42.16
CA ASP A 511 11.54 -18.33 -42.58
C ASP A 511 10.08 -18.17 -43.02
N GLY A 512 9.43 -19.28 -43.36
CA GLY A 512 8.02 -19.37 -43.68
C GLY A 512 7.07 -19.30 -42.48
N TYR A 513 7.57 -19.18 -41.23
CA TYR A 513 6.73 -18.92 -40.07
C TYR A 513 5.93 -17.63 -40.30
N SER A 514 4.61 -17.71 -40.21
CA SER A 514 3.70 -16.63 -40.64
C SER A 514 2.35 -16.73 -39.94
N LEU A 515 1.60 -15.62 -39.89
CA LEU A 515 0.29 -15.58 -39.26
C LEU A 515 -0.81 -15.97 -40.26
N GLY A 516 -1.67 -16.92 -39.87
CA GLY A 516 -2.98 -17.16 -40.44
C GLY A 516 -4.10 -16.47 -39.66
N LEU A 517 -5.33 -16.57 -40.17
CA LEU A 517 -6.51 -15.97 -39.53
C LEU A 517 -7.73 -16.87 -39.69
N LEU A 518 -8.42 -17.13 -38.58
CA LEU A 518 -9.82 -17.56 -38.55
C LEU A 518 -10.68 -16.41 -38.04
N TRP A 519 -11.95 -16.38 -38.45
CA TRP A 519 -12.93 -15.46 -37.87
C TRP A 519 -14.30 -16.09 -37.73
N CYS A 520 -15.04 -15.67 -36.71
CA CYS A 520 -16.47 -15.95 -36.54
C CYS A 520 -17.21 -14.65 -36.16
N THR A 521 -18.54 -14.66 -36.19
CA THR A 521 -19.33 -13.54 -35.65
C THR A 521 -19.37 -13.61 -34.12
N ARG A 522 -19.40 -12.48 -33.43
CA ARG A 522 -19.44 -12.41 -31.96
C ARG A 522 -20.69 -13.05 -31.33
N THR A 523 -21.74 -13.27 -32.13
CA THR A 523 -22.97 -13.96 -31.72
C THR A 523 -22.96 -15.46 -32.04
N ALA A 524 -21.96 -15.96 -32.78
CA ALA A 524 -21.87 -17.39 -33.07
C ALA A 524 -21.42 -18.16 -31.83
N ASP A 525 -21.74 -19.45 -31.78
CA ASP A 525 -21.14 -20.37 -30.81
C ASP A 525 -19.69 -20.67 -31.23
N PRO A 526 -18.67 -20.22 -30.47
CA PRO A 526 -17.29 -20.42 -30.84
C PRO A 526 -16.82 -21.87 -30.67
N LEU A 527 -17.57 -22.74 -29.96
CA LEU A 527 -17.25 -24.16 -29.85
C LEU A 527 -17.60 -24.95 -31.12
N LEU A 528 -18.41 -24.39 -32.03
CA LEU A 528 -18.72 -25.05 -33.30
C LEU A 528 -17.66 -24.71 -34.34
N ALA A 529 -16.92 -25.71 -34.84
CA ALA A 529 -15.93 -25.51 -35.90
C ALA A 529 -16.53 -24.81 -37.14
N ALA A 530 -17.78 -25.12 -37.48
CA ALA A 530 -18.50 -24.51 -38.60
C ALA A 530 -18.79 -23.01 -38.43
N SER A 531 -18.66 -22.45 -37.21
CA SER A 531 -18.76 -21.01 -36.97
C SER A 531 -17.55 -20.24 -37.51
N TRP A 532 -16.42 -20.91 -37.70
CA TRP A 532 -15.15 -20.29 -38.03
C TRP A 532 -14.84 -20.39 -39.51
N THR A 533 -14.47 -19.26 -40.11
CA THR A 533 -13.97 -19.18 -41.48
C THR A 533 -12.46 -18.97 -41.46
N LYS A 534 -11.71 -19.92 -41.99
CA LYS A 534 -10.25 -19.85 -42.15
C LYS A 534 -9.87 -19.20 -43.48
N LEU A 535 -8.99 -18.20 -43.46
CA LEU A 535 -8.46 -17.57 -44.67
C LEU A 535 -7.40 -18.47 -45.35
N PRO A 536 -7.33 -18.48 -46.70
CA PRO A 536 -6.43 -19.37 -47.42
C PRO A 536 -4.96 -18.93 -47.47
N ASN A 537 -4.70 -17.64 -47.31
CA ASN A 537 -3.37 -17.04 -47.40
C ASN A 537 -2.93 -16.51 -46.02
N PRO A 538 -1.62 -16.46 -45.74
CA PRO A 538 -1.14 -15.81 -44.54
C PRO A 538 -1.53 -14.32 -44.55
N VAL A 539 -1.91 -13.81 -43.38
CA VAL A 539 -2.25 -12.40 -43.17
C VAL A 539 -1.05 -11.56 -42.73
N PHE A 540 0.06 -12.22 -42.36
CA PHE A 540 1.33 -11.57 -42.06
C PHE A 540 2.49 -12.55 -42.28
N SER A 541 3.48 -12.18 -43.09
CA SER A 541 4.60 -13.05 -43.46
C SER A 541 5.91 -12.28 -43.51
N GLN A 542 7.02 -12.99 -43.61
CA GLN A 542 8.35 -12.40 -43.75
C GLN A 542 8.45 -11.34 -44.86
N LEU A 543 9.40 -10.42 -44.68
CA LEU A 543 9.80 -9.46 -45.70
C LEU A 543 11.32 -9.24 -45.65
N ALA A 544 12.03 -9.77 -46.65
CA ALA A 544 13.49 -9.71 -46.71
C ALA A 544 14.04 -8.28 -46.75
N SER A 545 13.37 -7.35 -47.45
CA SER A 545 13.76 -5.94 -47.50
C SER A 545 13.64 -5.21 -46.15
N SER A 546 12.89 -5.77 -45.20
CA SER A 546 12.75 -5.26 -43.83
C SER A 546 13.69 -5.95 -42.84
N ASN A 547 14.46 -6.96 -43.27
CA ASN A 547 15.19 -7.88 -42.40
C ASN A 547 14.28 -8.50 -41.34
N VAL A 548 13.08 -8.94 -41.73
CA VAL A 548 12.13 -9.61 -40.86
C VAL A 548 11.81 -10.98 -41.44
N TYR A 549 12.21 -12.03 -40.74
CA TYR A 549 12.08 -13.43 -41.16
C TYR A 549 11.32 -14.25 -40.13
N GLY A 550 10.38 -15.07 -40.60
CA GLY A 550 9.53 -15.89 -39.75
C GLY A 550 8.73 -15.14 -38.68
N PRO A 551 7.96 -14.07 -39.00
CA PRO A 551 7.15 -13.37 -38.01
C PRO A 551 5.98 -14.24 -37.53
N GLY A 552 5.79 -14.33 -36.21
CA GLY A 552 4.68 -15.07 -35.64
C GLY A 552 4.57 -14.93 -34.13
N HIS A 553 3.75 -15.82 -33.54
CA HIS A 553 3.28 -15.84 -32.15
C HIS A 553 3.06 -14.42 -31.63
N ASN A 554 1.97 -13.82 -32.10
CA ASN A 554 1.72 -12.40 -31.97
C ASN A 554 1.02 -12.05 -30.65
N GLY A 555 0.64 -10.79 -30.52
CA GLY A 555 -0.31 -10.28 -29.55
C GLY A 555 -0.87 -8.96 -30.06
N PHE A 556 -1.84 -8.39 -29.34
CA PHE A 556 -2.50 -7.14 -29.75
C PHE A 556 -2.58 -6.14 -28.61
N PHE A 557 -2.46 -4.86 -28.96
CA PHE A 557 -2.67 -3.77 -28.02
C PHE A 557 -3.14 -2.51 -28.77
N THR A 558 -3.82 -1.59 -28.09
CA THR A 558 -4.12 -0.24 -28.59
C THR A 558 -3.13 0.79 -28.10
N SER A 559 -2.99 1.93 -28.79
CA SER A 559 -2.25 3.09 -28.29
C SER A 559 -2.86 3.64 -26.98
N ARG A 560 -2.11 4.48 -26.26
CA ARG A 560 -2.51 4.96 -24.92
C ARG A 560 -3.76 5.83 -24.95
N ASP A 561 -3.96 6.55 -26.05
CA ASP A 561 -5.17 7.33 -26.31
C ASP A 561 -6.30 6.51 -26.98
N GLY A 562 -6.07 5.23 -27.26
CA GLY A 562 -7.02 4.32 -27.89
C GLY A 562 -7.25 4.55 -29.39
N SER A 563 -6.51 5.47 -30.03
CA SER A 563 -6.75 5.86 -31.43
C SER A 563 -6.12 4.92 -32.47
N GLU A 564 -5.18 4.06 -32.06
CA GLU A 564 -4.43 3.17 -32.94
C GLU A 564 -4.46 1.72 -32.45
N ASN A 565 -4.38 0.77 -33.39
CA ASN A 565 -4.26 -0.65 -33.11
C ASN A 565 -2.85 -1.11 -33.47
N TRP A 566 -2.28 -1.95 -32.62
CA TRP A 566 -0.89 -2.38 -32.71
C TRP A 566 -0.77 -3.90 -32.62
N LEU A 567 0.02 -4.45 -33.53
CA LEU A 567 0.46 -5.84 -33.55
C LEU A 567 1.81 -5.89 -32.84
N ILE A 568 1.94 -6.75 -31.84
CA ILE A 568 3.25 -7.19 -31.33
C ILE A 568 3.49 -8.61 -31.81
N TYR A 569 4.72 -8.94 -32.20
CA TYR A 569 5.07 -10.26 -32.72
C TYR A 569 6.56 -10.49 -32.52
N HIS A 570 7.03 -11.73 -32.58
CA HIS A 570 8.46 -11.97 -32.69
C HIS A 570 8.86 -12.26 -34.13
N ALA A 571 10.11 -11.96 -34.47
CA ALA A 571 10.72 -12.42 -35.72
C ALA A 571 12.24 -12.54 -35.58
N ARG A 572 12.88 -13.18 -36.57
CA ARG A 572 14.33 -13.16 -36.72
C ARG A 572 14.77 -11.99 -37.58
N VAL A 573 16.01 -11.55 -37.39
CA VAL A 573 16.63 -10.46 -38.14
C VAL A 573 17.63 -10.93 -39.21
N GLN A 574 17.74 -12.25 -39.39
CA GLN A 574 18.57 -12.91 -40.40
C GLN A 574 17.81 -14.09 -41.02
N PRO A 575 17.99 -14.35 -42.34
CA PRO A 575 17.35 -15.46 -43.03
C PRO A 575 18.02 -16.79 -42.69
N ASN A 576 17.32 -17.90 -43.00
CA ASN A 576 17.83 -19.27 -43.00
C ASN A 576 18.49 -19.70 -41.68
N LEU A 577 18.03 -19.14 -40.56
CA LEU A 577 18.46 -19.58 -39.24
C LEU A 577 17.66 -20.81 -38.81
N ASP A 578 18.33 -21.95 -38.73
CA ASP A 578 17.81 -23.11 -38.00
C ASP A 578 17.71 -22.79 -36.49
N CYS A 579 16.88 -23.55 -35.78
CA CYS A 579 16.75 -23.40 -34.35
C CYS A 579 18.04 -23.74 -33.59
N PRO A 580 18.32 -23.09 -32.45
CA PRO A 580 17.45 -22.15 -31.71
C PRO A 580 17.80 -20.67 -31.97
N GLY A 581 17.88 -20.22 -33.23
CA GLY A 581 18.18 -18.81 -33.55
C GLY A 581 17.34 -17.78 -32.77
N ASN A 582 17.95 -16.63 -32.45
CA ASN A 582 17.30 -15.58 -31.64
C ASN A 582 16.07 -15.01 -32.34
N ARG A 583 14.96 -14.93 -31.60
CA ARG A 583 13.70 -14.28 -32.00
C ARG A 583 13.50 -13.04 -31.15
N TYR A 584 13.15 -11.93 -31.79
CA TYR A 584 13.10 -10.62 -31.17
C TYR A 584 11.69 -10.04 -31.24
N PRO A 585 11.19 -9.43 -30.16
CA PRO A 585 9.89 -8.78 -30.15
C PRO A 585 9.94 -7.52 -31.02
N MET A 586 8.92 -7.35 -31.85
CA MET A 586 8.70 -6.23 -32.74
C MET A 586 7.26 -5.78 -32.62
N MET A 587 7.00 -4.50 -32.91
CA MET A 587 5.63 -4.01 -33.00
C MET A 587 5.43 -3.12 -34.22
N GLN A 588 4.19 -3.08 -34.72
CA GLN A 588 3.76 -2.13 -35.75
C GLN A 588 2.26 -1.83 -35.66
N LYS A 589 1.88 -0.65 -36.14
CA LYS A 589 0.47 -0.26 -36.29
C LYS A 589 -0.20 -1.11 -37.37
N PHE A 590 -1.46 -1.48 -37.14
CA PHE A 590 -2.33 -2.07 -38.15
C PHE A 590 -3.67 -1.34 -38.24
N THR A 591 -4.45 -1.65 -39.27
CA THR A 591 -5.74 -1.01 -39.55
C THR A 591 -6.84 -2.05 -39.79
N TRP A 592 -8.07 -1.59 -39.97
CA TRP A 592 -9.21 -2.43 -40.31
C TRP A 592 -9.70 -2.07 -41.70
N ASP A 593 -10.02 -3.06 -42.54
CA ASP A 593 -10.60 -2.79 -43.86
C ASP A 593 -12.11 -2.49 -43.78
N ALA A 594 -12.72 -2.19 -44.92
CA ALA A 594 -14.15 -1.86 -45.00
C ALA A 594 -15.08 -3.03 -44.61
N SER A 595 -14.58 -4.27 -44.62
CA SER A 595 -15.31 -5.47 -44.17
C SER A 595 -15.11 -5.78 -42.67
N GLY A 596 -14.28 -4.99 -42.00
CA GLY A 596 -13.90 -5.15 -40.60
C GLY A 596 -12.81 -6.20 -40.38
N LEU A 597 -12.08 -6.65 -41.41
CA LEU A 597 -10.93 -7.54 -41.27
C LEU A 597 -9.67 -6.76 -40.85
N PRO A 598 -8.78 -7.34 -40.03
CA PRO A 598 -7.52 -6.71 -39.68
C PRO A 598 -6.57 -6.71 -40.89
N VAL A 599 -5.92 -5.57 -41.12
CA VAL A 599 -4.90 -5.35 -42.15
C VAL A 599 -3.58 -5.07 -41.46
N PHE A 600 -2.81 -6.13 -41.18
CA PHE A 600 -1.50 -6.06 -40.53
C PHE A 600 -0.42 -5.40 -41.40
N GLY A 601 -0.61 -5.41 -42.71
CA GLY A 601 0.36 -4.89 -43.67
C GLY A 601 1.57 -5.81 -43.82
N GLN A 602 2.70 -5.24 -44.21
CA GLN A 602 3.99 -5.94 -44.28
C GLN A 602 4.82 -5.61 -43.04
N PRO A 603 5.76 -6.48 -42.62
CA PRO A 603 6.66 -6.18 -41.53
C PRO A 603 7.46 -4.89 -41.76
N VAL A 604 7.43 -3.98 -40.79
CA VAL A 604 8.23 -2.75 -40.85
C VAL A 604 9.73 -3.06 -40.67
N PRO A 605 10.65 -2.27 -41.28
CA PRO A 605 12.08 -2.54 -41.21
C PRO A 605 12.67 -2.44 -39.79
N THR A 606 13.64 -3.31 -39.50
CA THR A 606 14.45 -3.20 -38.29
C THR A 606 15.40 -1.99 -38.34
N ASN A 607 15.85 -1.51 -37.17
CA ASN A 607 16.79 -0.39 -37.01
C ASN A 607 16.38 0.92 -37.72
N THR A 608 15.09 1.07 -38.04
CA THR A 608 14.54 2.26 -38.69
C THR A 608 13.69 3.03 -37.67
N PRO A 609 13.88 4.35 -37.54
CA PRO A 609 13.01 5.18 -36.69
C PRO A 609 11.57 5.16 -37.20
N LEU A 610 10.64 4.72 -36.34
CA LEU A 610 9.21 4.63 -36.60
C LEU A 610 8.44 5.53 -35.63
N PRO A 611 7.33 6.16 -36.03
CA PRO A 611 6.49 6.95 -35.12
C PRO A 611 6.03 6.11 -33.93
N ARG A 612 6.08 6.68 -32.72
CA ARG A 612 5.61 6.01 -31.51
C ARG A 612 4.08 5.83 -31.51
N PRO A 613 3.56 4.86 -30.74
CA PRO A 613 2.13 4.78 -30.44
C PRO A 613 1.58 6.11 -29.93
N ALA A 614 0.40 6.49 -30.41
CA ALA A 614 -0.23 7.75 -30.03
C ALA A 614 -0.48 7.85 -28.50
N GLY A 615 -0.28 9.05 -27.94
CA GLY A 615 -0.42 9.31 -26.51
C GLY A 615 0.78 8.92 -25.62
N GLU A 616 1.85 8.37 -26.20
CA GLU A 616 3.14 8.15 -25.52
C GLU A 616 4.03 9.39 -25.40
#